data_AF-A0A3N5W1C5-F1
#
_entry.id   AF-A0A3N5W1C5-F1
#
_cell.length_a   1.000
_cell.length_b   1.000
_cell.length_c   1.000
_cell.angle_alpha   90.00
_cell.angle_beta   90.00
_cell.angle_gamma   90.00
#
_symmetry.space_group_name_H-M   'P 1'
#
loop_
_entity.id
_entity.type
_entity.pdbx_description
1 polymer ?
#
loop_
_entity_poly.entity_id
_entity_poly.type
_entity_poly.pdbx_seq_one_letter_code
_entity_poly.pdbx_strand_id
1 'polypeptide(L)'
;MTAEIIPIDRFKTPLEAPAGEGALLGFFYPTHGFSLPWYMLKFMLAFPRRARDIFCLNTCGGTKIGKLHLPGLSGLALILPALLFLLKGYRVRGLLSLNLPSNWISLHPGFNPSAVASLADHCRKKAARYAKSLLSGRMTFRGLILLPLDLAIIPVALGYTFVGRFWLAKMYLATLECDGCGICESRCPMNALRMKSGRP
;
A
#
# COMPACT_ATOMS: atom_id res chain seq x y z
N MET A 1 13.94 -13.42 -17.27
CA MET A 1 13.84 -12.34 -16.27
C MET A 1 13.44 -12.99 -14.95
N THR A 2 14.28 -12.90 -13.93
CA THR A 2 13.98 -13.44 -12.59
C THR A 2 13.35 -12.34 -11.75
N ALA A 3 12.34 -12.69 -10.94
CA ALA A 3 11.70 -11.79 -10.00
C ALA A 3 11.61 -12.48 -8.64
N GLU A 4 11.92 -11.74 -7.58
CA GLU A 4 11.87 -12.22 -6.21
C GLU A 4 10.91 -11.32 -5.42
N ILE A 5 10.07 -11.95 -4.59
CA ILE A 5 9.17 -11.23 -3.68
C ILE A 5 9.71 -11.43 -2.27
N ILE A 6 10.18 -10.34 -1.68
CA ILE A 6 10.73 -10.33 -0.33
C ILE A 6 9.70 -9.71 0.60
N PRO A 7 9.14 -10.47 1.56
CA PRO A 7 8.24 -9.90 2.54
C PRO A 7 9.02 -9.02 3.52
N ILE A 8 8.42 -7.90 3.93
CA ILE A 8 9.03 -6.97 4.90
C ILE A 8 8.70 -7.34 6.36
N ASP A 9 8.14 -8.53 6.59
CA ASP A 9 7.85 -8.97 7.95
C ASP A 9 9.18 -9.14 8.72
N ARG A 10 9.17 -8.81 10.02
CA ARG A 10 10.27 -9.03 10.97
C ARG A 10 11.47 -8.07 10.93
N PHE A 11 11.47 -7.04 10.06
CA PHE A 11 12.30 -5.82 10.21
C PHE A 11 13.74 -6.03 10.70
N LYS A 12 14.47 -7.00 10.13
CA LYS A 12 15.83 -7.28 10.55
C LYS A 12 16.76 -6.14 10.10
N THR A 13 17.38 -5.47 11.06
CA THR A 13 18.33 -4.37 10.83
C THR A 13 19.77 -4.83 11.08
N PRO A 14 20.77 -4.38 10.31
CA PRO A 14 20.66 -3.44 9.18
C PRO A 14 19.94 -4.06 7.98
N LEU A 15 19.16 -3.24 7.26
CA LEU A 15 18.50 -3.67 6.03
C LEU A 15 19.53 -3.69 4.89
N GLU A 16 19.56 -4.80 4.16
CA GLU A 16 20.37 -4.93 2.96
C GLU A 16 19.49 -4.76 1.72
N ALA A 17 19.95 -3.95 0.75
CA ALA A 17 19.29 -3.89 -0.55
C ALA A 17 19.66 -5.15 -1.35
N PRO A 18 18.70 -5.82 -2.02
CA PRO A 18 18.97 -7.03 -2.80
C PRO A 18 20.15 -6.88 -3.76
N ALA A 19 21.00 -7.89 -3.95
CA ALA A 19 22.14 -7.81 -4.87
C ALA A 19 21.70 -7.73 -6.35
N GLY A 20 22.60 -7.34 -7.26
CA GLY A 20 22.35 -7.32 -8.72
C GLY A 20 22.39 -5.93 -9.37
N GLU A 21 23.39 -5.67 -10.20
CA GLU A 21 23.46 -4.44 -10.99
C GLU A 21 22.30 -4.38 -12.00
N GLY A 22 21.76 -3.19 -12.23
CA GLY A 22 20.62 -2.99 -13.15
C GLY A 22 19.26 -3.53 -12.67
N ALA A 23 19.17 -4.07 -11.44
CA ALA A 23 17.89 -4.51 -10.88
C ALA A 23 16.95 -3.34 -10.58
N LEU A 24 15.68 -3.48 -10.99
CA LEU A 24 14.59 -2.57 -10.65
C LEU A 24 13.92 -3.03 -9.34
N LEU A 25 13.96 -2.20 -8.29
CA LEU A 25 13.35 -2.53 -7.00
C LEU A 25 11.90 -2.05 -6.92
N GLY A 26 10.98 -2.95 -6.54
CA GLY A 26 9.56 -2.64 -6.38
C GLY A 26 9.13 -2.60 -4.92
N PHE A 27 8.47 -1.51 -4.51
CA PHE A 27 7.85 -1.40 -3.19
C PHE A 27 6.33 -1.47 -3.33
N PHE A 28 5.72 -2.48 -2.71
CA PHE A 28 4.29 -2.76 -2.80
C PHE A 28 3.62 -2.59 -1.43
N TYR A 29 2.55 -1.80 -1.35
CA TYR A 29 1.85 -1.55 -0.09
C TYR A 29 0.41 -1.05 -0.32
N PRO A 30 -0.52 -1.23 0.61
CA PRO A 30 -1.82 -0.57 0.53
C PRO A 30 -1.73 0.91 0.92
N THR A 31 -2.63 1.74 0.41
CA THR A 31 -2.93 3.04 1.02
C THR A 31 -3.63 2.79 2.35
N HIS A 32 -3.15 3.43 3.41
CA HIS A 32 -3.68 3.35 4.76
C HIS A 32 -3.98 4.78 5.25
N GLY A 33 -5.25 5.16 5.18
CA GLY A 33 -5.72 6.52 5.50
C GLY A 33 -5.03 7.61 4.69
N PHE A 34 -5.10 7.51 3.36
CA PHE A 34 -4.50 8.46 2.41
C PHE A 34 -2.98 8.65 2.56
N SER A 35 -2.31 7.65 3.13
CA SER A 35 -0.85 7.59 3.27
C SER A 35 -0.37 6.15 3.06
N LEU A 36 0.94 5.91 3.14
CA LEU A 36 1.47 4.56 3.24
C LEU A 36 1.32 4.02 4.68
N PRO A 37 1.31 2.69 4.89
CA PRO A 37 1.26 2.12 6.23
C PRO A 37 2.48 2.56 7.03
N TRP A 38 2.28 2.84 8.32
CA TRP A 38 3.36 3.29 9.22
C TRP A 38 4.56 2.33 9.21
N TYR A 39 4.30 1.03 9.10
CA TYR A 39 5.33 0.02 8.95
C TYR A 39 6.12 0.18 7.66
N MET A 40 5.47 0.35 6.51
CA MET A 40 6.19 0.59 5.26
C MET A 40 7.04 1.87 5.31
N LEU A 41 6.52 2.93 5.94
CA LEU A 41 7.30 4.17 6.12
C LEU A 41 8.57 3.93 6.94
N LYS A 42 8.46 3.23 8.08
CA LYS A 42 9.64 2.84 8.88
C LYS A 42 10.64 2.01 8.08
N PHE A 43 10.14 1.09 7.25
CA PHE A 43 10.98 0.23 6.42
C PHE A 43 11.76 1.08 5.41
N MET A 44 11.06 1.93 4.68
CA MET A 44 11.66 2.83 3.71
C MET A 44 12.63 3.84 4.36
N LEU A 45 12.38 4.28 5.59
CA LEU A 45 13.29 5.13 6.37
C LEU A 45 14.57 4.39 6.79
N ALA A 46 14.48 3.12 7.15
CA ALA A 46 15.64 2.28 7.49
C ALA A 46 16.37 1.74 6.26
N PHE A 47 15.74 1.74 5.08
CA PHE A 47 16.31 1.17 3.85
C PHE A 47 17.63 1.88 3.47
N PRO A 48 18.68 1.15 3.04
CA PRO A 48 20.00 1.75 2.83
C PRO A 48 19.99 2.82 1.72
N ARG A 49 20.94 3.75 1.77
CA ARG A 49 21.15 4.75 0.71
C ARG A 49 21.93 4.12 -0.44
N ARG A 50 21.46 4.24 -1.69
CA ARG A 50 22.12 3.68 -2.87
C ARG A 50 21.61 4.32 -4.16
N ALA A 51 22.45 4.40 -5.19
CA ALA A 51 22.03 4.74 -6.54
C ALA A 51 21.41 3.52 -7.23
N ARG A 52 20.08 3.50 -7.37
CA ARG A 52 19.35 2.42 -8.06
C ARG A 52 17.98 2.87 -8.55
N ASP A 53 17.47 2.16 -9.55
CA ASP A 53 16.14 2.35 -10.09
C ASP A 53 15.09 1.67 -9.21
N ILE A 54 14.02 2.41 -8.87
CA ILE A 54 12.90 1.89 -8.06
C ILE A 54 11.55 2.21 -8.67
N PHE A 55 10.51 1.50 -8.24
CA PHE A 55 9.13 1.94 -8.36
C PHE A 55 8.35 1.70 -7.08
N CYS A 56 7.36 2.55 -6.83
CA CYS A 56 6.37 2.34 -5.78
C CYS A 56 5.01 2.03 -6.40
N LEU A 57 4.34 1.03 -5.86
CA LEU A 57 2.99 0.65 -6.22
C LEU A 57 2.13 0.58 -4.97
N ASN A 58 1.13 1.46 -4.91
CA ASN A 58 0.11 1.39 -3.88
C ASN A 58 -1.19 0.76 -4.39
N THR A 59 -1.94 0.09 -3.50
CA THR A 59 -3.36 -0.21 -3.75
C THR A 59 -4.23 0.78 -2.99
N CYS A 60 -5.21 1.41 -3.63
CA CYS A 60 -6.17 2.29 -2.95
C CYS A 60 -7.61 1.82 -3.15
N GLY A 61 -8.52 2.32 -2.31
CA GLY A 61 -9.93 1.95 -2.31
C GLY A 61 -10.69 2.49 -3.52
N GLY A 62 -10.68 1.72 -4.60
CA GLY A 62 -11.49 1.92 -5.78
C GLY A 62 -12.96 1.61 -5.53
N THR A 63 -13.81 2.35 -6.22
CA THR A 63 -15.27 2.22 -6.17
C THR A 63 -15.81 1.94 -7.56
N LYS A 64 -16.94 1.23 -7.63
CA LYS A 64 -17.68 1.04 -8.88
C LYS A 64 -19.10 1.54 -8.72
N ILE A 65 -19.50 2.50 -9.56
CA ILE A 65 -20.88 3.01 -9.64
C ILE A 65 -21.39 2.73 -11.05
N GLY A 66 -22.35 1.80 -11.17
CA GLY A 66 -22.81 1.31 -12.47
C GLY A 66 -21.66 0.75 -13.31
N LYS A 67 -21.38 1.37 -14.46
CA LYS A 67 -20.28 0.99 -15.37
C LYS A 67 -18.96 1.72 -15.10
N LEU A 68 -18.95 2.71 -14.21
CA LEU A 68 -17.79 3.57 -13.98
C LEU A 68 -16.90 3.04 -12.84
N HIS A 69 -15.61 2.91 -13.11
CA HIS A 69 -14.58 2.67 -12.09
C HIS A 69 -14.03 4.00 -11.61
N LEU A 70 -14.31 4.33 -10.35
CA LEU A 70 -13.80 5.53 -9.69
C LEU A 70 -12.54 5.18 -8.90
N PRO A 71 -11.44 5.93 -9.11
CA PRO A 71 -10.22 5.72 -8.35
C PRO A 71 -10.36 6.18 -6.89
N GLY A 72 -9.64 5.51 -6.00
CA GLY A 72 -9.44 5.99 -4.64
C GLY A 72 -8.32 7.04 -4.58
N LEU A 73 -8.33 7.87 -3.54
CA LEU A 73 -7.25 8.83 -3.29
C LEU A 73 -6.05 8.12 -2.63
N SER A 74 -4.85 8.45 -3.10
CA SER A 74 -3.60 7.92 -2.57
C SER A 74 -2.99 8.85 -1.51
N GLY A 75 -3.27 10.15 -1.60
CA GLY A 75 -2.68 11.17 -0.74
C GLY A 75 -1.15 11.09 -0.73
N LEU A 76 -0.57 10.94 0.46
CA LEU A 76 0.87 10.83 0.66
C LEU A 76 1.45 9.46 0.26
N ALA A 77 0.63 8.46 -0.07
CA ALA A 77 1.09 7.08 -0.26
C ALA A 77 2.15 6.94 -1.37
N LEU A 78 2.14 7.78 -2.41
CA LEU A 78 3.18 7.76 -3.45
C LEU A 78 4.17 8.93 -3.33
N ILE A 79 3.69 10.09 -2.86
CA ILE A 79 4.47 11.33 -2.80
C ILE A 79 5.58 11.21 -1.74
N LEU A 80 5.23 10.77 -0.53
CA LEU A 80 6.18 10.69 0.58
C LEU A 80 7.30 9.67 0.30
N PRO A 81 7.02 8.44 -0.18
CA PRO A 81 8.07 7.50 -0.59
C PRO A 81 8.95 8.02 -1.72
N ALA A 82 8.37 8.67 -2.72
CA ALA A 82 9.14 9.23 -3.84
C ALA A 82 10.16 10.25 -3.34
N LEU A 83 9.72 11.22 -2.52
CA LEU A 83 10.60 12.23 -1.93
C LEU A 83 11.68 11.59 -1.05
N LEU A 84 11.30 10.63 -0.20
CA LEU A 84 12.22 9.93 0.68
C LEU A 84 13.32 9.20 -0.11
N PHE A 85 12.96 8.50 -1.18
CA PHE A 85 13.92 7.75 -1.98
C PHE A 85 14.79 8.64 -2.88
N LEU A 86 14.24 9.74 -3.41
CA LEU A 86 15.03 10.77 -4.09
C LEU A 86 16.11 11.32 -3.14
N LEU A 87 15.72 11.66 -1.90
CA LEU A 87 16.66 12.10 -0.86
C LEU A 87 17.69 11.04 -0.48
N LYS A 88 17.46 9.76 -0.78
CA LYS A 88 18.38 8.63 -0.53
C LYS A 88 19.26 8.27 -1.73
N GLY A 89 19.18 9.02 -2.83
CA GLY A 89 19.98 8.81 -4.04
C GLY A 89 19.38 7.81 -5.03
N TYR A 90 18.14 7.37 -4.83
CA TYR A 90 17.47 6.46 -5.77
C TYR A 90 16.82 7.24 -6.91
N ARG A 91 16.69 6.57 -8.06
CA ARG A 91 15.97 7.07 -9.22
C ARG A 91 14.59 6.44 -9.28
N VAL A 92 13.56 7.25 -9.06
CA VAL A 92 12.17 6.79 -9.13
C VAL A 92 11.75 6.63 -10.60
N ARG A 93 11.57 5.39 -11.05
CA ARG A 93 11.11 5.04 -12.41
C ARG A 93 9.59 4.90 -12.49
N GLY A 94 8.93 4.58 -11.38
CA GLY A 94 7.49 4.38 -11.39
C GLY A 94 6.80 4.80 -10.09
N LEU A 95 5.68 5.49 -10.25
CA LEU A 95 4.70 5.74 -9.18
C LEU A 95 3.35 5.30 -9.71
N LEU A 96 2.83 4.20 -9.16
CA LEU A 96 1.71 3.45 -9.70
C LEU A 96 0.66 3.24 -8.63
N SER A 97 -0.61 3.27 -9.02
CA SER A 97 -1.73 3.01 -8.11
C SER A 97 -2.71 2.01 -8.73
N LEU A 98 -3.14 1.02 -7.95
CA LEU A 98 -4.19 0.06 -8.32
C LEU A 98 -5.42 0.27 -7.43
N ASN A 99 -6.57 0.47 -8.06
CA ASN A 99 -7.83 0.78 -7.38
C ASN A 99 -8.59 -0.51 -7.05
N LEU A 100 -8.09 -1.29 -6.08
CA LEU A 100 -8.78 -2.48 -5.59
C LEU A 100 -10.08 -2.09 -4.86
N PRO A 101 -11.06 -2.99 -4.70
CA PRO A 101 -12.29 -2.67 -3.98
C PRO A 101 -12.00 -2.06 -2.62
N SER A 102 -12.63 -0.92 -2.33
CA SER A 102 -12.52 -0.31 -1.00
C SER A 102 -12.95 -1.29 0.09
N ASN A 103 -12.12 -1.42 1.11
CA ASN A 103 -12.29 -2.36 2.22
C ASN A 103 -12.70 -1.67 3.53
N TRP A 104 -12.98 -0.36 3.50
CA TRP A 104 -13.39 0.40 4.70
C TRP A 104 -14.88 0.23 4.99
N ILE A 105 -15.25 -1.01 5.34
CA ILE A 105 -16.66 -1.41 5.49
C ILE A 105 -17.39 -0.75 6.67
N SER A 106 -16.66 -0.14 7.61
CA SER A 106 -17.25 0.69 8.67
C SER A 106 -17.77 2.04 8.15
N LEU A 107 -17.29 2.51 7.00
CA LEU A 107 -17.68 3.77 6.39
C LEU A 107 -18.73 3.59 5.28
N HIS A 108 -18.66 2.47 4.55
CA HIS A 108 -19.57 2.18 3.44
C HIS A 108 -19.86 0.68 3.36
N PRO A 109 -21.01 0.25 2.80
CA PRO A 109 -21.28 -1.17 2.62
C PRO A 109 -20.26 -1.86 1.73
N GLY A 110 -20.06 -3.15 1.94
CA GLY A 110 -19.24 -3.99 1.06
C GLY A 110 -19.79 -4.06 -0.36
N PHE A 111 -18.90 -4.28 -1.33
CA PHE A 111 -19.28 -4.45 -2.73
C PHE A 111 -19.82 -5.85 -2.99
N ASN A 112 -20.78 -5.97 -3.92
CA ASN A 112 -21.24 -7.27 -4.40
C ASN A 112 -20.13 -8.00 -5.22
N PRO A 113 -20.20 -9.33 -5.36
CA PRO A 113 -19.15 -10.12 -6.04
C PRO A 113 -18.86 -9.69 -7.48
N SER A 114 -19.88 -9.26 -8.23
CA SER A 114 -19.72 -8.77 -9.61
C SER A 114 -18.92 -7.46 -9.68
N ALA A 115 -19.17 -6.54 -8.75
CA ALA A 115 -18.40 -5.31 -8.64
C ALA A 115 -16.94 -5.58 -8.24
N VAL A 116 -16.73 -6.48 -7.29
CA VAL A 116 -15.39 -6.93 -6.87
C VAL A 116 -14.61 -7.54 -8.05
N ALA A 117 -15.21 -8.50 -8.77
CA ALA A 117 -14.60 -9.14 -9.92
C ALA A 117 -14.24 -8.12 -11.01
N SER A 118 -15.13 -7.16 -11.27
CA SER A 118 -14.91 -6.09 -12.25
C SER A 118 -13.75 -5.15 -11.87
N LEU A 119 -13.65 -4.75 -10.61
CA LEU A 119 -12.54 -3.93 -10.11
C LEU A 119 -11.21 -4.70 -10.14
N ALA A 120 -11.23 -5.98 -9.77
CA ALA A 120 -10.05 -6.85 -9.81
C ALA A 120 -9.53 -7.05 -11.25
N ASP A 121 -10.41 -7.31 -12.21
CA ASP A 121 -10.03 -7.44 -13.63
C ASP A 121 -9.46 -6.11 -14.18
N HIS A 122 -10.09 -4.98 -13.86
CA HIS A 122 -9.57 -3.66 -14.22
C HIS A 122 -8.15 -3.45 -13.67
N CYS A 123 -7.91 -3.80 -12.41
CA CYS A 123 -6.58 -3.72 -11.78
C CYS A 123 -5.58 -4.67 -12.43
N ARG A 124 -5.98 -5.90 -12.78
CA ARG A 124 -5.11 -6.88 -13.45
C ARG A 124 -4.62 -6.35 -14.80
N LYS A 125 -5.53 -5.80 -15.62
CA LYS A 125 -5.19 -5.15 -16.90
C LYS A 125 -4.25 -3.96 -16.70
N LYS A 126 -4.50 -3.14 -15.67
CA LYS A 126 -3.66 -1.99 -15.32
C LYS A 126 -2.25 -2.42 -14.88
N ALA A 127 -2.16 -3.42 -14.01
CA ALA A 127 -0.89 -4.00 -13.54
C ALA A 127 -0.06 -4.57 -14.70
N ALA A 128 -0.68 -5.32 -15.62
CA ALA A 128 0.01 -5.86 -16.79
C ALA A 128 0.59 -4.74 -17.69
N ARG A 129 -0.16 -3.65 -17.92
CA ARG A 129 0.33 -2.49 -18.68
C ARG A 129 1.50 -1.80 -17.98
N TYR A 130 1.43 -1.65 -16.66
CA TYR A 130 2.50 -1.03 -15.88
C TYR A 130 3.76 -1.89 -15.86
N ALA A 131 3.62 -3.19 -15.65
CA ALA A 131 4.73 -4.13 -15.75
C ALA A 131 5.39 -4.05 -17.13
N LYS A 132 4.61 -4.12 -18.23
CA LYS A 132 5.16 -3.99 -19.59
C LYS A 132 5.92 -2.67 -19.80
N SER A 133 5.45 -1.57 -19.22
CA SER A 133 6.11 -0.26 -19.32
C SER A 133 7.42 -0.21 -18.54
N LEU A 134 7.39 -0.61 -17.26
CA LEU A 134 8.56 -0.58 -16.38
C LEU A 134 9.66 -1.53 -16.86
N LEU A 135 9.29 -2.75 -17.24
CA LEU A 135 10.24 -3.77 -17.69
C LEU A 135 10.82 -3.45 -19.07
N SER A 136 10.19 -2.57 -19.86
CA SER A 136 10.77 -2.03 -21.09
C SER A 136 11.67 -0.80 -20.83
N GLY A 137 12.04 -0.54 -19.58
CA GLY A 137 12.85 0.61 -19.18
C GLY A 137 12.13 1.96 -19.24
N ARG A 138 10.81 2.02 -19.45
CA ARG A 138 10.09 3.30 -19.47
C ARG A 138 9.75 3.77 -18.07
N MET A 139 9.65 5.09 -17.91
CA MET A 139 9.15 5.70 -16.68
C MET A 139 7.62 5.73 -16.70
N THR A 140 6.96 5.56 -15.55
CA THR A 140 5.49 5.57 -15.47
C THR A 140 5.00 6.16 -14.16
N PHE A 141 4.43 7.37 -14.24
CA PHE A 141 3.90 8.12 -13.08
C PHE A 141 2.37 8.20 -13.07
N ARG A 142 1.71 7.17 -13.63
CA ARG A 142 0.25 7.14 -13.77
C ARG A 142 -0.50 7.06 -12.43
N GLY A 143 0.19 6.81 -11.32
CA GLY A 143 -0.36 6.93 -9.97
C GLY A 143 -0.61 8.38 -9.53
N LEU A 144 -0.01 9.38 -10.21
CA LEU A 144 -0.14 10.80 -9.87
C LEU A 144 -1.24 11.54 -10.66
N ILE A 145 -2.14 10.81 -11.34
CA ILE A 145 -3.22 11.43 -12.13
C ILE A 145 -4.12 12.32 -11.26
N LEU A 146 -4.29 11.98 -9.98
CA LEU A 146 -5.10 12.72 -9.04
C LEU A 146 -4.26 13.61 -8.10
N LEU A 147 -3.04 13.98 -8.51
CA LEU A 147 -2.12 14.73 -7.64
C LEU A 147 -2.76 15.95 -6.96
N PRO A 148 -3.57 16.81 -7.63
CA PRO A 148 -4.23 17.92 -6.94
C PRO A 148 -5.15 17.48 -5.78
N LEU A 149 -5.90 16.39 -5.96
CA LEU A 149 -6.77 15.83 -4.92
C LEU A 149 -5.96 15.12 -3.83
N ASP A 150 -4.89 14.42 -4.22
CA ASP A 150 -3.97 13.78 -3.28
C ASP A 150 -3.25 14.82 -2.39
N LEU A 151 -2.93 16.00 -2.94
CA LEU A 151 -2.39 17.12 -2.15
C LEU A 151 -3.45 17.74 -1.24
N ALA A 152 -4.68 17.92 -1.74
CA ALA A 152 -5.78 18.48 -0.94
C ALA A 152 -6.13 17.62 0.29
N ILE A 153 -5.93 16.31 0.21
CA ILE A 153 -6.25 15.38 1.32
C ILE A 153 -5.10 15.18 2.32
N ILE A 154 -3.96 15.88 2.15
CA ILE A 154 -2.80 15.79 3.06
C ILE A 154 -3.17 16.03 4.54
N PRO A 155 -3.96 17.07 4.92
CA PRO A 155 -4.32 17.28 6.32
C PRO A 155 -5.02 16.07 6.94
N VAL A 156 -5.88 15.39 6.18
CA VAL A 156 -6.58 14.16 6.62
C VAL A 156 -5.60 13.01 6.74
N ALA A 157 -4.66 12.85 5.79
CA ALA A 157 -3.62 11.83 5.85
C ALA A 157 -2.74 11.96 7.11
N LEU A 158 -2.36 13.20 7.47
CA LEU A 158 -1.58 13.49 8.67
C LEU A 158 -2.40 13.23 9.94
N GLY A 159 -3.63 13.74 10.01
CA GLY A 159 -4.54 13.50 11.13
C GLY A 159 -4.78 12.00 11.36
N TYR A 160 -4.96 11.23 10.30
CA TYR A 160 -5.06 9.78 10.37
C TYR A 160 -3.75 9.14 10.87
N THR A 161 -2.61 9.50 10.29
CA THR A 161 -1.32 8.88 10.60
C THR A 161 -0.91 9.07 12.06
N PHE A 162 -1.16 10.25 12.63
CA PHE A 162 -0.76 10.57 14.00
C PHE A 162 -1.82 10.23 15.04
N VAL A 163 -3.11 10.33 14.70
CA VAL A 163 -4.21 10.17 15.66
C VAL A 163 -5.17 9.07 15.20
N GLY A 164 -5.75 9.23 14.00
CA GLY A 164 -6.87 8.41 13.54
C GLY A 164 -6.60 6.91 13.53
N ARG A 165 -5.39 6.47 13.16
CA ARG A 165 -5.04 5.04 13.12
C ARG A 165 -5.13 4.33 14.48
N PHE A 166 -4.91 5.05 15.58
CA PHE A 166 -5.01 4.48 16.93
C PHE A 166 -6.45 4.44 17.44
N TRP A 167 -7.26 5.42 17.04
CA TRP A 167 -8.65 5.50 17.45
C TRP A 167 -9.53 4.57 16.61
N LEU A 168 -9.42 4.63 15.29
CA LEU A 168 -10.20 3.81 14.34
C LEU A 168 -9.88 2.32 14.43
N ALA A 169 -8.65 1.95 14.86
CA ALA A 169 -8.31 0.54 15.10
C ALA A 169 -9.22 -0.11 16.14
N LYS A 170 -9.76 0.66 17.10
CA LYS A 170 -10.67 0.17 18.14
C LYS A 170 -12.07 -0.16 17.63
N MET A 171 -12.39 0.18 16.38
CA MET A 171 -13.67 -0.15 15.75
C MET A 171 -13.70 -1.57 15.18
N TYR A 172 -12.53 -2.22 15.06
CA TYR A 172 -12.43 -3.58 14.55
C TYR A 172 -12.42 -4.56 15.72
N LEU A 173 -13.49 -5.33 15.85
CA LEU A 173 -13.69 -6.33 16.89
C LEU A 173 -13.97 -7.69 16.27
N ALA A 174 -13.56 -8.75 16.97
CA ALA A 174 -13.93 -10.10 16.62
C ALA A 174 -15.45 -10.30 16.72
N THR A 175 -16.02 -10.99 15.73
CA THR A 175 -17.43 -11.41 15.78
C THR A 175 -17.60 -12.61 16.73
N LEU A 176 -18.86 -13.01 16.97
CA LEU A 176 -19.15 -14.20 17.76
C LEU A 176 -18.65 -15.51 17.10
N GLU A 177 -18.40 -15.48 15.79
CA GLU A 177 -17.87 -16.60 15.01
C GLU A 177 -16.37 -16.84 15.24
N CYS A 178 -15.68 -15.92 15.92
CA CYS A 178 -14.28 -16.12 16.28
C CYS A 178 -14.11 -17.27 17.28
N ASP A 179 -13.29 -18.24 16.90
CA ASP A 179 -12.95 -19.44 17.68
C ASP A 179 -11.81 -19.23 18.69
N GLY A 180 -11.21 -18.04 18.72
CA GLY A 180 -10.11 -17.72 19.64
C GLY A 180 -8.75 -18.36 19.28
N CYS A 181 -8.55 -18.81 18.04
CA CYS A 181 -7.32 -19.53 17.64
C CYS A 181 -5.99 -18.75 17.80
N GLY A 182 -6.01 -17.42 17.99
CA GLY A 182 -4.81 -16.61 18.23
C GLY A 182 -3.85 -16.47 17.02
N ILE A 183 -4.21 -16.98 15.84
CA ILE A 183 -3.35 -16.90 14.64
C ILE A 183 -3.11 -15.44 14.22
N CYS A 184 -4.13 -14.59 14.38
CA CYS A 184 -4.03 -13.17 14.06
C CYS A 184 -3.00 -12.44 14.94
N GLU A 185 -2.96 -12.72 16.25
CA GLU A 185 -1.98 -12.14 17.18
C GLU A 185 -0.58 -12.68 16.90
N SER A 186 -0.41 -14.00 16.90
CA SER A 186 0.91 -14.65 16.76
C SER A 186 1.60 -14.38 15.42
N ARG A 187 0.84 -14.14 14.34
CA ARG A 187 1.39 -13.82 13.02
C ARG A 187 1.37 -12.34 12.68
N CYS A 188 0.91 -11.46 13.58
CA CYS A 188 0.85 -10.04 13.30
C CYS A 188 2.29 -9.48 13.20
N PRO A 189 2.76 -9.05 12.02
CA PRO A 189 4.12 -8.50 11.89
C PRO A 189 4.31 -7.19 12.69
N MET A 190 3.20 -6.57 13.09
CA MET A 190 3.15 -5.32 13.83
C MET A 190 3.00 -5.49 15.34
N ASN A 191 2.74 -6.71 15.83
CA ASN A 191 2.31 -6.94 17.20
C ASN A 191 1.15 -6.00 17.62
N ALA A 192 0.20 -5.78 16.70
CA ALA A 192 -0.87 -4.79 16.85
C ALA A 192 -2.12 -5.30 17.58
N LEU A 193 -2.25 -6.63 17.70
CA LEU A 193 -3.40 -7.30 18.31
C LEU A 193 -3.02 -7.80 19.70
N ARG A 194 -4.01 -7.90 20.59
CA ARG A 194 -3.85 -8.48 21.93
C ARG A 194 -5.08 -9.30 22.27
N MET A 195 -4.89 -10.55 22.66
CA MET A 195 -6.00 -11.39 23.10
C MET A 195 -6.54 -10.90 24.46
N LYS A 196 -7.85 -10.63 24.54
CA LYS A 196 -8.60 -10.35 25.76
C LYS A 196 -9.77 -11.32 25.87
N SER A 197 -9.86 -12.02 27.00
CA SER A 197 -10.92 -13.01 27.25
C SER A 197 -11.06 -14.04 26.12
N GLY A 198 -9.93 -14.48 25.55
CA GLY A 198 -9.89 -15.47 24.47
C GLY A 198 -10.15 -14.92 23.06
N ARG A 199 -10.23 -13.60 22.85
CA ARG A 199 -10.48 -12.97 21.54
C ARG A 199 -9.56 -11.78 21.25
N PRO A 200 -9.20 -11.50 19.98
CA PRO A 200 -8.30 -10.41 19.61
C PRO A 200 -8.91 -9.01 19.71
#